data_AF-A0A166SAE0-F1
#
_entry.id   AF-A0A166SAE0-F1
#
_cell.length_a   1.000
_cell.length_b   1.000
_cell.length_c   1.000
_cell.angle_alpha   90.00
_cell.angle_beta   90.00
_cell.angle_gamma   90.00
#
_symmetry.space_group_name_H-M   'P 1'
#
loop_
_entity.id
_entity.type
_entity.pdbx_description
1 polymer ?
#
loop_
_entity_poly.entity_id
_entity_poly.type
_entity_poly.pdbx_seq_one_letter_code
_entity_poly.pdbx_strand_id
1 'polypeptide(L)'
;MMTLRGARLTAATFATALLAAACAGAATDGPADGLGGPPAADGSPAGGGGGGAGAGAPDASGAGTAAVRVQQVGGFVTAEMLATRLPLVVVYEDGRVISEGPQAAVAPGPALPNVQLRRISAADVQKLVDRAVAAGIGGERDFGQPSVTDSPTTRFTVRTADGVRTTEIYALAEGHGDTGLTAHQLAARKAVEGLLDALTDLPGALGPAAVGEPAPYTPAAVAAIVTPWAPSCTAAPGAARPGRCGGVPADPNERAWPGAPLPGETFSHAADLTCVTTDGDRAAELLAAARTAVTTTPWTYDGSRWQIRFRPLLPDESTCADLLPRR
;
A
#
# COMPACT_ATOMS: atom_id res chain seq x y z
N MET A 1 14.10 11.50 -48.78
CA MET A 1 15.13 10.44 -48.89
C MET A 1 15.33 9.84 -47.51
N MET A 2 14.55 8.82 -47.17
CA MET A 2 14.61 8.09 -45.90
C MET A 2 15.29 6.75 -46.15
N THR A 3 16.42 6.50 -45.49
CA THR A 3 17.12 5.21 -45.52
C THR A 3 16.78 4.43 -44.25
N LEU A 4 15.95 3.39 -44.39
CA LEU A 4 15.70 2.40 -43.34
C LEU A 4 16.94 1.49 -43.20
N ARG A 5 17.45 1.35 -41.96
CA ARG A 5 18.45 0.34 -41.59
C ARG A 5 17.73 -0.91 -41.08
N GLY A 6 18.10 -2.05 -41.65
CA GLY A 6 17.47 -3.36 -41.44
C GLY A 6 17.77 -4.00 -40.08
N ALA A 7 16.76 -4.70 -39.56
CA ALA A 7 16.86 -5.62 -38.45
C ALA A 7 17.20 -7.03 -38.98
N ARG A 8 18.23 -7.66 -38.41
CA ARG A 8 18.54 -9.08 -38.62
C ARG A 8 17.90 -9.86 -37.46
N LEU A 9 16.95 -10.74 -37.78
CA LEU A 9 16.42 -11.74 -36.87
C LEU A 9 17.45 -12.85 -36.67
N THR A 10 17.86 -13.11 -35.44
CA THR A 10 18.55 -14.34 -35.04
C THR A 10 17.57 -15.26 -34.35
N ALA A 11 17.30 -16.41 -34.98
CA ALA A 11 16.50 -17.50 -34.44
C ALA A 11 17.28 -18.23 -33.33
N ALA A 12 16.64 -18.43 -32.17
CA ALA A 12 17.18 -19.25 -31.08
C ALA A 12 16.36 -20.54 -30.98
N THR A 13 17.05 -21.66 -31.22
CA THR A 13 16.53 -23.02 -31.17
C THR A 13 16.48 -23.50 -29.71
N PHE A 14 15.29 -23.86 -29.22
CA PHE A 14 15.13 -24.53 -27.93
C PHE A 14 15.30 -26.04 -28.09
N ALA A 15 16.28 -26.62 -27.40
CA ALA A 15 16.46 -28.06 -27.27
C ALA A 15 15.86 -28.54 -25.95
N THR A 16 14.81 -29.35 -26.04
CA THR A 16 14.13 -29.99 -24.91
C THR A 16 14.82 -31.30 -24.57
N ALA A 17 15.30 -31.47 -23.34
CA ALA A 17 15.81 -32.75 -22.84
C ALA A 17 14.85 -33.30 -21.77
N LEU A 18 14.13 -34.37 -22.11
CA LEU A 18 13.44 -35.25 -21.16
C LEU A 18 14.46 -36.23 -20.57
N LEU A 19 14.43 -36.44 -19.26
CA LEU A 19 14.96 -37.63 -18.61
C LEU A 19 13.94 -38.16 -17.61
N ALA A 20 13.35 -39.30 -17.98
CA ALA A 20 12.60 -40.19 -17.11
C ALA A 20 13.57 -41.24 -16.56
N ALA A 21 13.53 -41.48 -15.24
CA ALA A 21 14.15 -42.64 -14.62
C ALA A 21 13.13 -43.27 -13.66
N ALA A 22 12.73 -44.50 -14.00
CA ALA A 22 11.92 -45.40 -13.19
C ALA A 22 12.72 -46.69 -12.95
N CYS A 23 12.55 -47.29 -11.77
CA CYS A 23 12.63 -48.72 -11.39
C CYS A 23 12.54 -48.75 -9.85
N ALA A 24 11.41 -49.14 -9.23
CA ALA A 24 11.02 -50.52 -8.85
C ALA A 24 12.08 -51.20 -7.96
N GLY A 25 11.83 -51.76 -6.77
CA GLY A 25 10.62 -52.12 -6.01
C GLY A 25 10.95 -53.39 -5.20
N ALA A 26 10.46 -53.53 -3.96
CA ALA A 26 10.23 -54.82 -3.28
C ALA A 26 9.53 -54.62 -1.92
N ALA A 27 8.46 -55.39 -1.72
CA ALA A 27 7.59 -55.44 -0.55
C ALA A 27 7.91 -56.64 0.37
N THR A 28 7.07 -56.85 1.41
CA THR A 28 6.96 -57.94 2.43
C THR A 28 7.64 -57.63 3.77
N ASP A 29 7.12 -57.95 4.95
CA ASP A 29 5.82 -58.43 5.46
C ASP A 29 5.78 -58.13 6.99
N GLY A 30 4.59 -57.98 7.57
CA GLY A 30 4.38 -58.03 9.04
C GLY A 30 4.47 -59.46 9.59
N PRO A 31 4.43 -59.70 10.93
CA PRO A 31 3.22 -59.47 11.71
C PRO A 31 3.43 -59.01 13.18
N ALA A 32 2.31 -58.87 13.88
CA ALA A 32 2.07 -58.30 15.21
C ALA A 32 2.31 -59.24 16.41
N ASP A 33 2.37 -58.65 17.61
CA ASP A 33 1.93 -59.09 18.97
C ASP A 33 2.83 -58.37 19.99
N GLY A 34 2.43 -57.77 21.13
CA GLY A 34 1.21 -57.69 21.90
C GLY A 34 1.60 -57.44 23.38
N LEU A 35 0.87 -56.55 24.06
CA LEU A 35 0.67 -56.45 25.53
C LEU A 35 1.69 -55.69 26.42
N GLY A 36 1.17 -54.67 27.14
CA GLY A 36 1.53 -54.38 28.55
C GLY A 36 1.98 -52.95 28.89
N GLY A 37 1.21 -52.23 29.71
CA GLY A 37 1.70 -51.15 30.59
C GLY A 37 1.00 -51.27 31.96
N PRO A 38 1.12 -50.32 32.93
CA PRO A 38 2.20 -49.40 33.37
C PRO A 38 2.56 -49.72 34.88
N PRO A 39 3.11 -48.87 35.81
CA PRO A 39 3.34 -47.42 35.84
C PRO A 39 4.65 -46.86 36.48
N ALA A 40 4.81 -45.54 36.35
CA ALA A 40 5.44 -44.53 37.22
C ALA A 40 6.81 -44.79 37.88
N ALA A 41 7.78 -43.92 37.57
CA ALA A 41 8.81 -43.48 38.52
C ALA A 41 9.23 -42.04 38.20
N ASP A 42 9.08 -41.17 39.21
CA ASP A 42 9.66 -39.84 39.28
C ASP A 42 11.19 -39.88 39.21
N GLY A 43 11.78 -38.94 38.48
CA GLY A 43 13.23 -38.77 38.43
C GLY A 43 13.66 -37.60 37.53
N SER A 44 13.73 -36.40 38.10
CA SER A 44 14.66 -35.35 37.63
C SER A 44 16.11 -35.84 37.82
N PRO A 45 17.09 -35.50 36.94
CA PRO A 45 17.58 -34.13 36.84
C PRO A 45 18.04 -33.64 35.44
N ALA A 46 18.17 -32.31 35.36
CA ALA A 46 18.98 -31.46 34.48
C ALA A 46 19.71 -32.08 33.26
N GLY A 47 19.42 -31.53 32.08
CA GLY A 47 20.24 -31.64 30.88
C GLY A 47 19.84 -30.59 29.86
N GLY A 48 20.73 -29.63 29.58
CA GLY A 48 20.50 -28.58 28.60
C GLY A 48 20.40 -29.10 27.17
N GLY A 49 19.62 -28.39 26.36
CA GLY A 49 19.51 -28.64 24.93
C GLY A 49 18.69 -27.55 24.29
N GLY A 50 19.33 -26.74 23.45
CA GLY A 50 18.71 -25.62 22.74
C GLY A 50 17.51 -26.07 21.91
N GLY A 51 16.36 -25.48 22.19
CA GLY A 51 15.20 -25.50 21.31
C GLY A 51 15.13 -24.15 20.62
N GLY A 52 15.45 -24.12 19.33
CA GLY A 52 15.37 -22.93 18.50
C GLY A 52 14.01 -22.26 18.66
N ALA A 53 14.04 -21.00 19.08
CA ALA A 53 12.89 -20.13 18.99
C ALA A 53 12.52 -20.05 17.50
N GLY A 54 11.51 -20.83 17.11
CA GLY A 54 10.79 -20.57 15.88
C GLY A 54 10.35 -19.12 15.95
N ALA A 55 10.90 -18.30 15.06
CA ALA A 55 10.51 -16.93 14.89
C ALA A 55 9.03 -16.93 14.46
N GLY A 56 8.15 -16.88 15.45
CA GLY A 56 6.75 -16.55 15.23
C GLY A 56 6.73 -15.19 14.55
N ALA A 57 6.09 -15.10 13.39
CA ALA A 57 5.85 -13.84 12.73
C ALA A 57 5.15 -12.92 13.75
N PRO A 58 5.74 -11.77 14.13
CA PRO A 58 5.09 -10.87 15.06
C PRO A 58 3.82 -10.34 14.40
N ASP A 59 2.72 -10.41 15.15
CA ASP A 59 1.38 -10.00 14.76
C ASP A 59 1.39 -8.65 14.03
N ALA A 60 0.81 -8.63 12.82
CA ALA A 60 0.67 -7.41 12.01
C ALA A 60 -0.38 -6.42 12.59
N SER A 61 -1.00 -6.76 13.73
CA SER A 61 -2.17 -6.08 14.32
C SER A 61 -1.85 -5.09 15.44
N GLY A 62 -0.58 -4.95 15.86
CA GLY A 62 -0.20 -3.97 16.87
C GLY A 62 -0.25 -2.54 16.34
N ALA A 63 -0.86 -1.64 17.13
CA ALA A 63 -0.83 -0.19 16.89
C ALA A 63 0.61 0.26 16.67
N GLY A 64 0.90 0.78 15.48
CA GLY A 64 2.24 1.22 15.11
C GLY A 64 2.47 2.68 15.51
N THR A 65 3.71 3.02 15.87
CA THR A 65 4.13 4.43 15.94
C THR A 65 4.97 4.74 14.70
N ALA A 66 4.55 5.71 13.89
CA ALA A 66 5.33 6.15 12.73
C ALA A 66 6.57 6.93 13.19
N ALA A 67 7.74 6.48 12.74
CA ALA A 67 9.02 7.15 12.90
C ALA A 67 9.27 8.17 11.77
N VAL A 68 8.98 7.78 10.53
CA VAL A 68 9.03 8.66 9.35
C VAL A 68 7.78 8.41 8.50
N ARG A 69 7.08 9.46 8.09
CA ARG A 69 5.93 9.39 7.19
C ARG A 69 6.10 10.44 6.09
N VAL A 70 6.00 10.02 4.84
CA VAL A 70 6.00 10.94 3.69
C VAL A 70 4.68 10.80 2.95
N GLN A 71 3.98 11.91 2.75
CA GLN A 71 2.66 11.93 2.14
C GLN A 71 2.51 13.11 1.19
N GLN A 72 1.62 12.98 0.21
CA GLN A 72 1.23 14.09 -0.66
C GLN A 72 -0.13 14.65 -0.23
N VAL A 73 -0.21 15.95 -0.02
CA VAL A 73 -1.42 16.66 0.40
C VAL A 73 -1.85 17.62 -0.70
N GLY A 74 -3.15 17.70 -0.95
CA GLY A 74 -3.72 18.54 -2.01
C GLY A 74 -3.29 18.11 -3.41
N GLY A 75 -3.09 19.10 -4.28
CA GLY A 75 -2.97 18.91 -5.73
C GLY A 75 -4.33 18.86 -6.42
N PHE A 76 -4.33 18.94 -7.74
CA PHE A 76 -5.55 18.98 -8.54
C PHE A 76 -6.03 17.58 -8.91
N VAL A 77 -6.65 16.92 -7.94
CA VAL A 77 -7.27 15.59 -8.08
C VAL A 77 -8.66 15.60 -7.46
N THR A 78 -9.44 14.53 -7.67
CA THR A 78 -10.79 14.45 -7.10
C THR A 78 -10.75 14.30 -5.58
N ALA A 79 -11.85 14.66 -4.90
CA ALA A 79 -11.95 14.55 -3.45
C ALA A 79 -11.82 13.10 -2.97
N GLU A 80 -12.35 12.14 -3.73
CA GLU A 80 -12.20 10.71 -3.47
C GLU A 80 -10.74 10.26 -3.56
N MET A 81 -10.00 10.76 -4.56
CA MET A 81 -8.57 10.48 -4.71
C MET A 81 -7.77 11.02 -3.52
N LEU A 82 -8.12 12.19 -2.99
CA LEU A 82 -7.50 12.73 -1.77
C LEU A 82 -7.86 11.87 -0.55
N ALA A 83 -9.12 11.48 -0.42
CA ALA A 83 -9.63 10.72 0.72
C ALA A 83 -9.01 9.32 0.82
N THR A 84 -8.69 8.68 -0.32
CA THR A 84 -8.07 7.35 -0.35
C THR A 84 -6.58 7.35 -0.63
N ARG A 85 -5.92 8.51 -0.63
CA ARG A 85 -4.47 8.58 -0.89
C ARG A 85 -3.70 7.88 0.24
N LEU A 86 -2.78 7.00 -0.13
CA LEU A 86 -1.80 6.44 0.81
C LEU A 86 -0.61 7.40 0.93
N PRO A 87 0.06 7.45 2.09
CA PRO A 87 1.41 8.00 2.17
C PRO A 87 2.32 7.30 1.15
N LEU A 88 3.25 8.04 0.55
CA LEU A 88 4.26 7.49 -0.35
C LEU A 88 5.08 6.39 0.35
N VAL A 89 5.39 6.63 1.64
CA VAL A 89 6.08 5.68 2.50
C VAL A 89 5.81 6.01 3.97
N VAL A 90 5.65 4.97 4.80
CA VAL A 90 5.64 5.05 6.26
C VAL A 90 6.64 4.05 6.84
N VAL A 91 7.59 4.55 7.62
CA VAL A 91 8.53 3.78 8.42
C VAL A 91 8.05 3.81 9.87
N TYR A 92 7.78 2.65 10.45
CA TYR A 92 7.39 2.47 11.84
C TYR A 92 8.60 2.21 12.73
N GLU A 93 8.49 2.56 14.01
CA GLU A 93 9.54 2.33 15.02
C GLU A 93 9.91 0.85 15.18
N ASP A 94 8.97 -0.05 14.90
CA ASP A 94 9.17 -1.50 14.96
C ASP A 94 9.79 -2.10 13.67
N GLY A 95 10.25 -1.25 12.75
CA GLY A 95 10.93 -1.66 11.53
C GLY A 95 10.00 -2.08 10.39
N ARG A 96 8.67 -1.94 10.52
CA ARG A 96 7.76 -2.05 9.37
C ARG A 96 7.97 -0.85 8.46
N VAL A 97 8.14 -1.10 7.15
CA VAL A 97 8.08 -0.05 6.12
C VAL A 97 6.96 -0.39 5.15
N ILE A 98 5.99 0.50 5.04
CA ILE A 98 4.81 0.32 4.18
C ILE A 98 4.83 1.38 3.08
N SER A 99 4.65 0.94 1.83
CA SER A 99 4.57 1.79 0.66
C SER A 99 3.70 1.14 -0.42
N GLU A 100 3.28 1.91 -1.41
CA GLU A 100 2.67 1.35 -2.62
C GLU A 100 3.74 0.71 -3.52
N GLY A 101 3.40 -0.46 -4.06
CA GLY A 101 4.18 -1.20 -5.04
C GLY A 101 3.71 -0.95 -6.47
N PRO A 102 4.43 -1.47 -7.47
CA PRO A 102 4.07 -1.31 -8.87
C PRO A 102 2.70 -1.94 -9.17
N GLN A 103 1.87 -1.26 -9.95
CA GLN A 103 0.56 -1.75 -10.36
C GLN A 103 0.44 -1.70 -11.90
N ALA A 104 -0.29 -2.66 -12.47
CA ALA A 104 -0.54 -2.69 -13.91
C ALA A 104 -1.31 -1.44 -14.37
N ALA A 105 -0.82 -0.79 -15.41
CA ALA A 105 -1.46 0.36 -16.04
C ALA A 105 -2.61 -0.08 -16.98
N VAL A 106 -3.65 -0.68 -16.41
CA VAL A 106 -4.85 -1.16 -17.11
C VAL A 106 -6.07 -0.34 -16.69
N ALA A 107 -7.02 -0.14 -17.62
CA ALA A 107 -8.26 0.60 -17.36
C ALA A 107 -9.49 -0.29 -17.60
N PRO A 108 -10.41 -0.43 -16.62
CA PRO A 108 -10.31 0.08 -15.25
C PRO A 108 -9.25 -0.67 -14.43
N GLY A 109 -8.60 0.05 -13.51
CA GLY A 109 -7.58 -0.53 -12.62
C GLY A 109 -8.18 -1.38 -11.49
N PRO A 110 -7.37 -2.18 -10.79
CA PRO A 110 -7.76 -2.89 -9.57
C PRO A 110 -8.44 -1.99 -8.53
N ALA A 111 -9.44 -2.52 -7.81
CA ALA A 111 -10.14 -1.75 -6.76
C ALA A 111 -9.27 -1.51 -5.51
N LEU A 112 -8.31 -2.40 -5.23
CA LEU A 112 -7.36 -2.27 -4.13
C LEU A 112 -6.00 -1.79 -4.66
N PRO A 113 -5.31 -0.89 -3.93
CA PRO A 113 -3.93 -0.55 -4.23
C PRO A 113 -3.00 -1.74 -3.93
N ASN A 114 -1.87 -1.81 -4.63
CA ASN A 114 -0.81 -2.76 -4.32
C ASN A 114 0.02 -2.26 -3.13
N VAL A 115 -0.39 -2.55 -1.90
CA VAL A 115 0.36 -2.12 -0.70
C VAL A 115 1.37 -3.19 -0.30
N GLN A 116 2.62 -2.79 -0.13
CA GLN A 116 3.73 -3.66 0.24
C GLN A 116 4.22 -3.35 1.65
N LEU A 117 4.68 -4.39 2.34
CA LEU A 117 5.36 -4.34 3.61
C LEU A 117 6.78 -4.87 3.44
N ARG A 118 7.76 -4.10 3.91
CA ARG A 118 9.14 -4.53 4.13
C ARG A 118 9.48 -4.46 5.61
N ARG A 119 10.54 -5.16 6.00
CA ARG A 119 11.09 -5.14 7.36
C ARG A 119 12.54 -4.68 7.34
N ILE A 120 12.90 -3.83 8.28
CA ILE A 120 14.26 -3.36 8.55
C ILE A 120 14.55 -3.45 10.04
N SER A 121 15.82 -3.35 10.43
CA SER A 121 16.19 -3.35 11.85
C SER A 121 15.83 -2.01 12.52
N ALA A 122 15.68 -2.00 13.85
CA ALA A 122 15.49 -0.76 14.61
C ALA A 122 16.68 0.22 14.43
N ALA A 123 17.90 -0.31 14.27
CA ALA A 123 19.07 0.50 13.97
C ALA A 123 18.96 1.19 12.60
N ASP A 124 18.39 0.51 11.60
CA ASP A 124 18.16 1.09 10.28
C ASP A 124 17.01 2.08 10.27
N VAL A 125 15.97 1.89 11.08
CA VAL A 125 14.94 2.92 11.33
C VAL A 125 15.61 4.20 11.83
N GLN A 126 16.51 4.10 12.82
CA GLN A 126 17.21 5.27 13.35
C GLN A 126 18.08 5.94 12.28
N LYS A 127 18.79 5.17 11.43
CA LYS A 127 19.55 5.74 10.30
C LYS A 127 18.67 6.55 9.35
N LEU A 128 17.44 6.09 9.07
CA LEU A 128 16.50 6.81 8.22
C LEU A 128 15.96 8.08 8.89
N VAL A 129 15.70 8.05 10.21
CA VAL A 129 15.35 9.24 11.00
C VAL A 129 16.48 10.26 10.98
N ASP A 130 17.72 9.83 11.22
CA ASP A 130 18.91 10.69 11.21
C ASP A 130 19.13 11.31 9.82
N ARG A 131 18.94 10.52 8.75
CA ARG A 131 19.01 11.01 7.37
C ARG A 131 17.93 12.06 7.09
N ALA A 132 16.72 11.89 7.63
CA ALA A 132 15.66 12.86 7.46
C ALA A 132 15.98 14.19 8.17
N VAL A 133 16.49 14.14 9.40
CA VAL A 133 16.96 15.33 10.12
C VAL A 133 18.11 16.01 9.36
N ALA A 134 19.07 15.24 8.86
CA ALA A 134 20.21 15.76 8.08
C ALA A 134 19.77 16.44 6.76
N ALA A 135 18.73 15.91 6.11
CA ALA A 135 18.13 16.52 4.92
C ALA A 135 17.42 17.86 5.23
N GLY A 136 17.19 18.16 6.51
CA GLY A 136 16.61 19.42 6.99
C GLY A 136 15.14 19.32 7.37
N ILE A 137 14.59 18.11 7.50
CA ILE A 137 13.20 17.93 7.95
C ILE A 137 13.07 18.41 9.40
N GLY A 138 12.11 19.30 9.62
CA GLY A 138 11.87 19.96 10.90
C GLY A 138 12.76 21.16 11.21
N GLY A 139 13.64 21.56 10.29
CA GLY A 139 14.47 22.76 10.43
C GLY A 139 13.92 23.97 9.67
N GLU A 140 14.56 25.12 9.84
CA GLU A 140 14.19 26.40 9.19
C GLU A 140 14.72 26.53 7.75
N ARG A 141 14.85 25.42 7.02
CA ARG A 141 15.42 25.43 5.68
C ARG A 141 14.43 26.01 4.66
N ASP A 142 14.88 26.99 3.88
CA ASP A 142 14.08 27.55 2.80
C ASP A 142 14.14 26.65 1.55
N PHE A 143 12.98 26.11 1.17
CA PHE A 143 12.79 25.28 -0.02
C PHE A 143 12.25 26.07 -1.22
N GLY A 144 11.90 27.34 -1.03
CA GLY A 144 11.24 28.20 -2.01
C GLY A 144 9.87 27.67 -2.46
N GLN A 145 9.23 28.46 -3.32
CA GLN A 145 7.97 28.09 -3.95
C GLN A 145 8.10 28.26 -5.46
N PRO A 146 8.19 27.17 -6.22
CA PRO A 146 8.31 27.25 -7.67
C PRO A 146 7.00 27.75 -8.30
N SER A 147 7.09 28.35 -9.48
CA SER A 147 5.92 28.79 -10.27
C SER A 147 5.21 27.61 -10.97
N VAL A 148 4.77 26.64 -10.18
CA VAL A 148 4.02 25.45 -10.62
C VAL A 148 2.60 25.55 -10.06
N THR A 149 1.59 25.17 -10.84
CA THR A 149 0.19 25.10 -10.37
C THR A 149 -0.23 23.64 -10.23
N ASP A 150 -1.29 23.41 -9.45
CA ASP A 150 -2.02 22.13 -9.44
C ASP A 150 -1.22 20.92 -8.90
N SER A 151 0.00 21.14 -8.43
CA SER A 151 0.85 20.11 -7.83
C SER A 151 0.52 19.86 -6.36
N PRO A 152 0.74 18.63 -5.86
CA PRO A 152 0.62 18.35 -4.45
C PRO A 152 1.76 18.99 -3.64
N THR A 153 1.51 19.13 -2.34
CA THR A 153 2.55 19.40 -1.34
C THR A 153 3.05 18.10 -0.77
N THR A 154 4.37 17.85 -0.81
CA THR A 154 4.96 16.70 -0.13
C THR A 154 5.25 17.07 1.33
N ARG A 155 4.57 16.39 2.25
CA ARG A 155 4.72 16.54 3.69
C ARG A 155 5.56 15.39 4.24
N PHE A 156 6.67 15.76 4.87
CA PHE A 156 7.51 14.85 5.66
C PHE A 156 7.17 15.04 7.13
N THR A 157 6.94 13.95 7.85
CA THR A 157 6.77 13.93 9.30
C THR A 157 7.79 12.96 9.88
N VAL A 158 8.60 13.44 10.82
CA VAL A 158 9.68 12.67 11.44
C VAL A 158 9.54 12.78 12.94
N ARG A 159 9.60 11.65 13.63
CA ARG A 159 9.66 11.58 15.08
C ARG A 159 11.11 11.47 15.51
N THR A 160 11.55 12.42 16.32
CA THR A 160 12.88 12.41 16.95
C THR A 160 12.73 12.31 18.47
N ALA A 161 13.85 12.19 19.18
CA ALA A 161 13.87 12.26 20.65
C ALA A 161 13.29 13.57 21.20
N ASP A 162 13.37 14.66 20.43
CA ASP A 162 12.86 15.98 20.81
C ASP A 162 11.36 16.18 20.47
N GLY A 163 10.73 15.19 19.84
CA GLY A 163 9.32 15.24 19.44
C GLY A 163 9.09 15.05 17.94
N VAL A 164 7.86 15.31 17.50
CA VAL A 164 7.47 15.20 16.09
C VAL A 164 7.77 16.50 15.37
N ARG A 165 8.42 16.40 14.21
CA ARG A 165 8.75 17.50 13.33
C ARG A 165 8.13 17.30 11.96
N THR A 166 7.67 18.39 11.34
CA THR A 166 7.01 18.37 10.03
C THR A 166 7.62 19.41 9.11
N THR A 167 7.80 19.04 7.84
CA THR A 167 8.20 19.94 6.76
C THR A 167 7.31 19.69 5.55
N GLU A 168 6.82 20.77 4.94
CA GLU A 168 5.97 20.74 3.76
C GLU A 168 6.66 21.45 2.61
N ILE A 169 6.71 20.78 1.46
CA ILE A 169 7.37 21.29 0.27
C ILE A 169 6.41 21.19 -0.90
N TYR A 170 5.89 22.32 -1.34
CA TYR A 170 5.00 22.42 -2.50
C TYR A 170 5.72 22.02 -3.78
N ALA A 171 5.11 21.16 -4.62
CA ALA A 171 5.63 20.73 -5.92
C ALA A 171 7.06 20.15 -5.86
N LEU A 172 7.32 19.24 -4.91
CA LEU A 172 8.66 18.64 -4.75
C LEU A 172 9.11 17.89 -6.00
N ALA A 173 8.21 17.15 -6.66
CA ALA A 173 8.53 16.33 -7.82
C ALA A 173 8.52 17.09 -9.16
N GLU A 174 7.95 18.30 -9.17
CA GLU A 174 7.77 19.12 -10.36
C GLU A 174 8.64 20.38 -10.36
N GLY A 175 9.10 20.79 -9.18
CA GLY A 175 9.89 22.01 -8.94
C GLY A 175 11.34 21.91 -9.41
N HIS A 176 11.59 21.29 -10.56
CA HIS A 176 12.91 21.17 -11.19
C HIS A 176 13.03 22.13 -12.39
N GLY A 177 14.25 22.58 -12.68
CA GLY A 177 14.52 23.45 -13.84
C GLY A 177 14.30 24.94 -13.56
N ASP A 178 13.96 25.70 -14.61
CA ASP A 178 13.76 27.16 -14.51
C ASP A 178 12.40 27.48 -13.88
N THR A 179 12.39 27.52 -12.56
CA THR A 179 11.20 27.60 -11.70
C THR A 179 11.16 28.88 -10.87
N GLY A 180 12.11 29.79 -11.09
CA GLY A 180 12.33 30.97 -10.24
C GLY A 180 12.98 30.68 -8.89
N LEU A 181 13.42 29.43 -8.65
CA LEU A 181 14.11 29.04 -7.42
C LEU A 181 15.58 29.46 -7.43
N THR A 182 16.08 29.89 -6.27
CA THR A 182 17.51 30.17 -6.08
C THR A 182 18.34 28.88 -6.07
N ALA A 183 19.64 28.98 -6.33
CA ALA A 183 20.55 27.84 -6.26
C ALA A 183 20.55 27.14 -4.88
N HIS A 184 20.39 27.91 -3.80
CA HIS A 184 20.29 27.38 -2.43
C HIS A 184 19.01 26.56 -2.24
N GLN A 185 17.86 27.08 -2.70
CA GLN A 185 16.59 26.37 -2.64
C GLN A 185 16.62 25.09 -3.48
N LEU A 186 17.18 25.13 -4.69
CA LEU A 186 17.36 23.93 -5.53
C LEU A 186 18.23 22.87 -4.85
N ALA A 187 19.32 23.28 -4.20
CA ALA A 187 20.16 22.35 -3.43
C ALA A 187 19.42 21.75 -2.22
N ALA A 188 18.63 22.55 -1.51
CA ALA A 188 17.80 22.09 -0.40
C ALA A 188 16.75 21.07 -0.84
N ARG A 189 16.05 21.33 -1.95
CA ARG A 189 15.05 20.42 -2.54
C ARG A 189 15.69 19.11 -2.98
N LYS A 190 16.84 19.17 -3.66
CA LYS A 190 17.62 17.99 -4.05
C LYS A 190 18.02 17.11 -2.85
N ALA A 191 18.35 17.72 -1.71
CA ALA A 191 18.65 16.96 -0.50
C ALA A 191 17.44 16.18 0.04
N VAL A 192 16.24 16.77 -0.05
CA VAL A 192 14.99 16.13 0.38
C VAL A 192 14.48 15.13 -0.66
N GLU A 193 14.70 15.36 -1.95
CA GLU A 193 14.49 14.35 -3.00
C GLU A 193 15.37 13.12 -2.75
N GLY A 194 16.67 13.33 -2.48
CA GLY A 194 17.58 12.24 -2.13
C GLY A 194 17.26 11.55 -0.79
N LEU A 195 16.44 12.16 0.07
CA LEU A 195 15.83 11.50 1.22
C LEU A 195 14.64 10.66 0.78
N LEU A 196 13.73 11.21 -0.03
CA LEU A 196 12.57 10.50 -0.54
C LEU A 196 13.00 9.24 -1.31
N ASP A 197 13.97 9.36 -2.21
CA ASP A 197 14.56 8.24 -2.94
C ASP A 197 15.09 7.16 -2.00
N ALA A 198 15.72 7.56 -0.89
CA ALA A 198 16.26 6.60 0.07
C ALA A 198 15.18 5.88 0.89
N LEU A 199 14.05 6.55 1.13
CA LEU A 199 12.92 5.98 1.85
C LEU A 199 12.11 5.03 0.95
N THR A 200 12.10 5.26 -0.37
CA THR A 200 11.38 4.43 -1.35
C THR A 200 12.25 3.35 -2.00
N ASP A 201 13.57 3.54 -2.06
CA ASP A 201 14.58 2.54 -2.44
C ASP A 201 15.44 2.14 -1.23
N LEU A 202 14.82 1.44 -0.28
CA LEU A 202 15.52 0.95 0.92
C LEU A 202 16.73 0.06 0.59
N PRO A 203 16.67 -0.88 -0.39
CA PRO A 203 17.85 -1.68 -0.74
C PRO A 203 19.03 -0.83 -1.21
N GLY A 204 18.80 0.23 -1.98
CA GLY A 204 19.83 1.19 -2.35
C GLY A 204 20.35 2.02 -1.18
N ALA A 205 19.48 2.38 -0.23
CA ALA A 205 19.83 3.23 0.91
C ALA A 205 20.55 2.49 2.07
N LEU A 206 20.15 1.25 2.36
CA LEU A 206 20.59 0.48 3.53
C LEU A 206 21.46 -0.73 3.14
N GLY A 207 21.45 -1.10 1.86
CA GLY A 207 22.03 -2.33 1.34
C GLY A 207 21.01 -3.48 1.29
N PRO A 208 21.06 -4.34 0.26
CA PRO A 208 20.03 -5.36 0.03
C PRO A 208 19.91 -6.38 1.16
N ALA A 209 21.00 -6.68 1.88
CA ALA A 209 20.99 -7.62 3.00
C ALA A 209 20.32 -7.05 4.27
N ALA A 210 20.15 -5.73 4.37
CA ALA A 210 19.53 -5.07 5.52
C ALA A 210 18.00 -4.97 5.40
N VAL A 211 17.45 -5.29 4.23
CA VAL A 211 16.04 -5.06 3.88
C VAL A 211 15.38 -6.37 3.55
N GLY A 212 14.30 -6.71 4.27
CA GLY A 212 13.48 -7.87 3.95
C GLY A 212 12.85 -7.76 2.56
N GLU A 213 12.63 -8.92 1.94
CA GLU A 213 11.87 -9.02 0.69
C GLU A 213 10.48 -8.39 0.84
N PRO A 214 9.94 -7.77 -0.23
CA PRO A 214 8.61 -7.16 -0.17
C PRO A 214 7.55 -8.24 -0.05
N ALA A 215 6.66 -8.09 0.94
CA ALA A 215 5.48 -8.92 1.12
C ALA A 215 4.20 -8.10 0.94
N PRO A 216 3.07 -8.70 0.52
CA PRO A 216 1.78 -8.02 0.52
C PRO A 216 1.40 -7.56 1.93
N TYR A 217 0.97 -6.31 2.08
CA TYR A 217 0.40 -5.82 3.33
C TYR A 217 -1.04 -6.33 3.49
N THR A 218 -1.34 -6.91 4.65
CA THR A 218 -2.70 -7.32 5.03
C THR A 218 -3.21 -6.37 6.12
N PRO A 219 -4.11 -5.43 5.81
CA PRO A 219 -4.62 -4.50 6.80
C PRO A 219 -5.61 -5.19 7.75
N ALA A 220 -5.60 -4.78 9.02
CA ALA A 220 -6.58 -5.24 10.02
C ALA A 220 -7.98 -4.61 9.81
N ALA A 221 -8.02 -3.45 9.14
CA ALA A 221 -9.24 -2.72 8.84
C ALA A 221 -9.13 -1.97 7.51
N VAL A 222 -10.27 -1.72 6.88
CA VAL A 222 -10.37 -0.99 5.61
C VAL A 222 -11.38 0.13 5.79
N ALA A 223 -10.95 1.34 5.46
CA ALA A 223 -11.87 2.45 5.25
C ALA A 223 -12.36 2.43 3.80
N ALA A 224 -13.65 2.64 3.61
CA ALA A 224 -14.28 2.70 2.31
C ALA A 224 -14.92 4.08 2.14
N ILE A 225 -14.46 4.83 1.13
CA ILE A 225 -15.06 6.11 0.74
C ILE A 225 -16.19 5.81 -0.22
N VAL A 226 -17.38 6.31 0.12
CA VAL A 226 -18.66 5.90 -0.45
C VAL A 226 -19.34 7.11 -1.04
N THR A 227 -19.75 6.98 -2.31
CA THR A 227 -20.59 7.93 -3.01
C THR A 227 -21.75 7.19 -3.70
N PRO A 228 -22.92 7.84 -3.88
CA PRO A 228 -23.98 7.27 -4.69
C PRO A 228 -23.47 6.90 -6.08
N TRP A 229 -23.85 5.73 -6.59
CA TRP A 229 -23.48 5.35 -7.94
C TRP A 229 -24.16 6.27 -8.96
N ALA A 230 -23.36 7.05 -9.68
CA ALA A 230 -23.80 7.76 -10.87
C ALA A 230 -23.47 6.92 -12.10
N PRO A 231 -24.45 6.54 -12.95
CA PRO A 231 -24.14 5.88 -14.20
C PRO A 231 -23.29 6.80 -15.07
N SER A 232 -22.26 6.26 -15.73
CA SER A 232 -21.50 7.00 -16.73
C SER A 232 -22.41 7.28 -17.92
N CYS A 233 -22.98 8.48 -17.99
CA CYS A 233 -23.83 8.85 -19.10
C CYS A 233 -22.93 9.33 -20.25
N THR A 234 -22.44 8.40 -21.07
CA THR A 234 -22.05 8.76 -22.42
C THR A 234 -23.33 9.16 -23.14
N ALA A 235 -23.51 10.47 -23.34
CA ALA A 235 -24.55 10.94 -24.24
C ALA A 235 -24.32 10.26 -25.59
N ALA A 236 -25.29 9.48 -26.05
CA ALA A 236 -25.31 9.05 -27.44
C ALA A 236 -25.22 10.31 -28.32
N PRO A 237 -24.43 10.31 -29.40
CA PRO A 237 -24.37 11.45 -30.31
C PRO A 237 -25.80 11.82 -30.75
N GLY A 238 -26.26 13.03 -30.42
CA GLY A 238 -27.60 13.53 -30.74
C GLY A 238 -28.65 13.47 -29.62
N ALA A 239 -28.30 13.08 -28.39
CA ALA A 239 -29.25 13.14 -27.26
C ALA A 239 -29.54 14.60 -26.85
N ALA A 240 -30.76 15.08 -27.14
CA ALA A 240 -31.16 16.48 -27.01
C ALA A 240 -31.48 16.97 -25.57
N ARG A 241 -31.20 16.20 -24.51
CA ARG A 241 -31.39 16.65 -23.12
C ARG A 241 -30.33 16.06 -22.18
N PRO A 242 -29.66 16.87 -21.35
CA PRO A 242 -28.96 16.37 -20.18
C PRO A 242 -29.99 15.92 -19.14
N GLY A 243 -29.81 14.72 -18.56
CA GLY A 243 -30.48 14.37 -17.30
C GLY A 243 -31.52 13.24 -17.30
N ARG A 244 -31.63 12.40 -18.33
CA ARG A 244 -32.32 11.11 -18.18
C ARG A 244 -31.49 9.99 -18.80
N CYS A 245 -30.65 9.39 -17.96
CA CYS A 245 -30.02 8.13 -18.30
C CYS A 245 -31.15 7.09 -18.20
N GLY A 246 -31.71 6.69 -19.35
CA GLY A 246 -32.70 5.62 -19.42
C GLY A 246 -32.17 4.40 -18.68
N GLY A 247 -33.06 3.67 -17.98
CA GLY A 247 -32.70 2.61 -17.02
C GLY A 247 -31.48 1.83 -17.45
N VAL A 248 -30.36 2.07 -16.76
CA VAL A 248 -29.11 1.39 -17.07
C VAL A 248 -29.35 -0.09 -16.78
N PRO A 249 -29.15 -1.00 -17.76
CA PRO A 249 -29.21 -2.43 -17.52
C PRO A 249 -28.38 -2.82 -16.30
N ALA A 250 -28.72 -3.92 -15.64
CA ALA A 250 -27.86 -4.45 -14.57
C ALA A 250 -26.43 -4.61 -15.10
N ASP A 251 -25.46 -3.98 -14.43
CA ASP A 251 -24.05 -4.18 -14.76
C ASP A 251 -23.72 -5.63 -14.41
N PRO A 252 -23.28 -6.47 -15.36
CA PRO A 252 -22.96 -7.87 -15.05
C PRO A 252 -21.82 -8.01 -14.04
N ASN A 253 -21.09 -6.92 -13.74
CA ASN A 253 -20.01 -6.87 -12.76
C ASN A 253 -20.44 -6.26 -11.43
N GLU A 254 -21.73 -5.99 -11.23
CA GLU A 254 -22.30 -5.54 -9.95
C GLU A 254 -22.05 -6.58 -8.84
N ARG A 255 -21.70 -6.10 -7.64
CA ARG A 255 -21.37 -6.97 -6.50
C ARG A 255 -22.13 -6.57 -5.26
N ALA A 256 -22.46 -7.55 -4.43
CA ALA A 256 -23.00 -7.29 -3.09
C ALA A 256 -21.88 -6.74 -2.19
N TRP A 257 -22.19 -5.71 -1.41
CA TRP A 257 -21.30 -5.13 -0.42
C TRP A 257 -21.24 -6.02 0.84
N PRO A 258 -20.07 -6.59 1.19
CA PRO A 258 -19.93 -7.43 2.38
C PRO A 258 -19.46 -6.66 3.63
N GLY A 259 -19.20 -5.35 3.51
CA GLY A 259 -18.65 -4.54 4.60
C GLY A 259 -19.69 -4.03 5.59
N ALA A 260 -19.28 -3.08 6.43
CA ALA A 260 -20.17 -2.42 7.37
C ALA A 260 -21.27 -1.59 6.68
N PRO A 261 -22.42 -1.30 7.34
CA PRO A 261 -23.56 -0.65 6.70
C PRO A 261 -23.23 0.66 5.96
N LEU A 262 -23.76 0.81 4.75
CA LEU A 262 -23.64 2.02 3.93
C LEU A 262 -24.79 3.00 4.22
N PRO A 263 -24.59 4.32 4.03
CA PRO A 263 -23.39 4.98 3.49
C PRO A 263 -22.25 5.21 4.51
N GLY A 264 -22.50 4.97 5.80
CA GLY A 264 -21.55 5.27 6.87
C GLY A 264 -21.66 6.72 7.36
N GLU A 265 -20.58 7.24 7.94
CA GLU A 265 -20.51 8.59 8.50
C GLU A 265 -20.12 9.63 7.46
N THR A 266 -20.48 10.90 7.68
CA THR A 266 -20.07 11.97 6.78
C THR A 266 -18.56 12.19 6.88
N PHE A 267 -17.87 12.07 5.74
CA PHE A 267 -16.44 12.29 5.62
C PHE A 267 -16.11 13.70 5.13
N SER A 268 -16.86 14.18 4.13
CA SER A 268 -16.72 15.54 3.61
C SER A 268 -18.06 16.06 3.11
N HIS A 269 -18.61 17.08 3.79
CA HIS A 269 -19.81 17.76 3.33
C HIS A 269 -19.59 18.48 1.99
N ALA A 270 -18.42 19.08 1.80
CA ALA A 270 -18.12 19.86 0.60
C ALA A 270 -18.03 19.00 -0.67
N ALA A 271 -17.68 17.72 -0.51
CA ALA A 271 -17.52 16.77 -1.61
C ALA A 271 -18.59 15.66 -1.62
N ASP A 272 -19.61 15.76 -0.75
CA ASP A 272 -20.65 14.74 -0.57
C ASP A 272 -20.09 13.31 -0.40
N LEU A 273 -19.01 13.20 0.39
CA LEU A 273 -18.36 11.92 0.68
C LEU A 273 -18.81 11.38 2.02
N THR A 274 -19.12 10.10 2.03
CA THR A 274 -19.31 9.31 3.25
C THR A 274 -18.19 8.29 3.38
N CYS A 275 -17.96 7.81 4.60
CA CYS A 275 -16.97 6.79 4.86
C CYS A 275 -17.50 5.75 5.84
N VAL A 276 -17.10 4.50 5.62
CA VAL A 276 -17.34 3.42 6.57
C VAL A 276 -16.05 2.67 6.84
N THR A 277 -15.82 2.32 8.11
CA THR A 277 -14.71 1.45 8.50
C THR A 277 -15.22 0.02 8.66
N THR A 278 -14.53 -0.94 8.05
CA THR A 278 -14.79 -2.37 8.22
C THR A 278 -13.53 -3.02 8.80
N ASP A 279 -13.66 -3.71 9.93
CA ASP A 279 -12.57 -4.33 10.68
C ASP A 279 -12.78 -5.84 10.89
N GLY A 280 -11.79 -6.49 11.51
CA GLY A 280 -11.86 -7.89 11.92
C GLY A 280 -12.10 -8.87 10.77
N ASP A 281 -12.83 -9.95 11.03
CA ASP A 281 -13.12 -10.99 10.03
C ASP A 281 -13.86 -10.42 8.81
N ARG A 282 -14.73 -9.42 9.01
CA ARG A 282 -15.46 -8.77 7.92
C ARG A 282 -14.53 -7.97 7.00
N ALA A 283 -13.42 -7.43 7.53
CA ALA A 283 -12.40 -6.81 6.69
C ALA A 283 -11.74 -7.85 5.77
N ALA A 284 -11.50 -9.07 6.24
CA ALA A 284 -10.94 -10.14 5.42
C ALA A 284 -11.89 -10.54 4.27
N GLU A 285 -13.18 -10.66 4.55
CA GLU A 285 -14.22 -10.90 3.54
C GLU A 285 -14.29 -9.77 2.51
N LEU A 286 -14.28 -8.51 3.00
CA LEU A 286 -14.30 -7.34 2.14
C LEU A 286 -13.08 -7.26 1.22
N LEU A 287 -11.89 -7.49 1.77
CA LEU A 287 -10.65 -7.55 0.99
C LEU A 287 -10.68 -8.66 -0.04
N ALA A 288 -11.20 -9.85 0.31
CA ALA A 288 -11.33 -10.95 -0.64
C ALA A 288 -12.26 -10.59 -1.82
N ALA A 289 -13.39 -9.94 -1.54
CA ALA A 289 -14.32 -9.45 -2.57
C ALA A 289 -13.68 -8.34 -3.44
N ALA A 290 -12.97 -7.40 -2.81
CA ALA A 290 -12.35 -6.26 -3.48
C ALA A 290 -11.12 -6.63 -4.33
N ARG A 291 -10.37 -7.68 -3.96
CA ARG A 291 -9.20 -8.18 -4.73
C ARG A 291 -9.51 -8.53 -6.18
N THR A 292 -10.74 -8.96 -6.46
CA THR A 292 -11.18 -9.35 -7.80
C THR A 292 -12.05 -8.27 -8.46
N ALA A 293 -12.23 -7.12 -7.83
CA ALA A 293 -12.99 -5.99 -8.32
C ALA A 293 -12.08 -4.94 -8.99
N VAL A 294 -12.70 -4.02 -9.72
CA VAL A 294 -12.03 -2.89 -10.36
C VAL A 294 -12.59 -1.57 -9.81
N THR A 295 -11.91 -0.46 -10.07
CA THR A 295 -12.31 0.87 -9.58
C THR A 295 -13.70 1.32 -10.04
N THR A 296 -14.26 0.71 -11.08
CA THR A 296 -15.61 1.02 -11.58
C THR A 296 -16.64 -0.04 -11.21
N THR A 297 -16.32 -1.01 -10.34
CA THR A 297 -17.29 -2.00 -9.89
C THR A 297 -18.44 -1.33 -9.11
N PRO A 298 -19.71 -1.49 -9.53
CA PRO A 298 -20.86 -1.06 -8.74
C PRO A 298 -21.06 -1.99 -7.55
N TRP A 299 -21.27 -1.41 -6.36
CA TRP A 299 -21.56 -2.17 -5.15
C TRP A 299 -23.00 -1.97 -4.73
N THR A 300 -23.66 -3.04 -4.30
CA THR A 300 -25.06 -3.03 -3.86
C THR A 300 -25.18 -3.22 -2.37
N TYR A 301 -26.00 -2.38 -1.75
CA TYR A 301 -26.37 -2.47 -0.34
C TYR A 301 -27.76 -1.89 -0.15
N ASP A 302 -28.65 -2.63 0.51
CA ASP A 302 -30.03 -2.22 0.82
C ASP A 302 -30.79 -1.66 -0.40
N GLY A 303 -30.74 -2.37 -1.53
CA GLY A 303 -31.39 -1.98 -2.79
C GLY A 303 -30.78 -0.77 -3.51
N SER A 304 -29.73 -0.15 -2.95
CA SER A 304 -29.03 1.00 -3.52
C SER A 304 -27.70 0.61 -4.15
N ARG A 305 -27.26 1.39 -5.16
CA ARG A 305 -25.97 1.25 -5.82
C ARG A 305 -25.00 2.32 -5.35
N TRP A 306 -23.76 1.89 -5.12
CA TRP A 306 -22.69 2.71 -4.56
C TRP A 306 -21.42 2.61 -5.41
N GLN A 307 -20.73 3.73 -5.55
CA GLN A 307 -19.34 3.75 -5.96
C GLN A 307 -18.47 3.77 -4.71
N ILE A 308 -17.48 2.87 -4.67
CA ILE A 308 -16.64 2.67 -3.48
C ILE A 308 -15.17 2.75 -3.86
N ARG A 309 -14.40 3.49 -3.07
CA ARG A 309 -12.93 3.55 -3.12
C ARG A 309 -12.38 3.00 -1.82
N PHE A 310 -11.50 2.01 -1.91
CA PHE A 310 -10.95 1.33 -0.76
C PHE A 310 -9.64 1.98 -0.30
N ARG A 311 -9.52 2.21 1.01
CA ARG A 311 -8.31 2.66 1.68
C ARG A 311 -7.95 1.68 2.79
N PRO A 312 -7.05 0.70 2.52
CA PRO A 312 -6.45 -0.15 3.55
C PRO A 312 -5.91 0.72 4.69
N LEU A 313 -6.32 0.50 5.94
CA LEU A 313 -5.80 1.30 7.06
C LEU A 313 -4.39 0.82 7.43
N LEU A 314 -3.52 1.78 7.71
CA LEU A 314 -2.16 1.53 8.17
C LEU A 314 -2.14 1.22 9.69
N PRO A 315 -1.06 0.64 10.24
CA PRO A 315 -1.00 0.26 11.66
C PRO A 315 -1.31 1.35 12.70
N ASP A 316 -1.15 2.63 12.37
CA ASP A 316 -1.48 3.78 13.22
C ASP A 316 -2.83 4.44 12.87
N GLU A 317 -3.60 3.82 11.98
CA GLU A 317 -4.90 4.28 11.50
C GLU A 317 -5.97 3.25 11.93
N SER A 318 -7.08 3.72 12.47
CA SER A 318 -8.12 2.87 13.08
C SER A 318 -9.50 3.11 12.50
N THR A 319 -9.79 4.33 12.04
CA THR A 319 -11.10 4.73 11.55
C THR A 319 -10.99 5.67 10.35
N CYS A 320 -12.12 5.94 9.71
CA CYS A 320 -12.25 6.99 8.68
C CYS A 320 -11.73 8.36 9.16
N ALA A 321 -11.89 8.71 10.43
CA ALA A 321 -11.40 9.98 10.98
C ALA A 321 -9.87 10.13 10.88
N ASP A 322 -9.12 9.03 10.87
CA ASP A 322 -7.66 9.05 10.73
C ASP A 322 -7.18 9.42 9.31
N LEU A 323 -8.07 9.36 8.31
CA LEU A 323 -7.78 9.75 6.93
C LEU A 323 -7.92 11.26 6.69
N LEU A 324 -8.56 11.98 7.62
CA LEU A 324 -8.66 13.42 7.53
C LEU A 324 -7.29 14.05 7.80
N PRO A 325 -6.92 15.13 7.07
CA PRO A 325 -5.67 15.83 7.35
C PRO A 325 -5.63 16.27 8.82
N ARG A 326 -4.67 15.74 9.57
CA ARG A 326 -4.39 16.25 10.93
C ARG A 326 -3.90 17.70 10.79
N ARG A 327 -4.55 18.61 11.52
CA ARG A 327 -4.18 20.03 11.57
C ARG A 327 -2.94 20.23 12.42
#